data_AF-A0A7J9WCN5-F1
#
_entry.id   AF-A0A7J9WCN5-F1
#
_cell.length_a   1.000
_cell.length_b   1.000
_cell.length_c   1.000
_cell.angle_alpha   90.00
_cell.angle_beta   90.00
_cell.angle_gamma   90.00
#
_symmetry.space_group_name_H-M   'P 1'
#
loop_
_entity.id
_entity.type
_entity.pdbx_description
1 polymer ?
#
loop_
_entity_poly.entity_id
_entity_poly.type
_entity_poly.pdbx_seq_one_letter_code
_entity_poly.pdbx_strand_id
1 'polypeptide(L)'
;MRRLTGDEHLSPEFATTWRTYDLDDKTRTLLEYAEKLTKSPSMIDDADIDSLRSSGWSEEGIYEATALTSLFNLTGRMEAASGLPPDEVPAGARMRETTVKS
;
A
#
# COMPACT_ATOMS: atom_id res chain seq x y z
N MET A 1 1.19 -10.01 -3.73
CA MET A 1 2.54 -9.47 -3.41
C MET A 1 3.32 -10.31 -2.39
N ARG A 2 2.73 -10.76 -1.29
CA ARG A 2 3.40 -11.53 -0.22
C ARG A 2 4.23 -12.73 -0.69
N ARG A 3 3.76 -13.47 -1.71
CA ARG A 3 4.49 -14.60 -2.32
C ARG A 3 5.58 -14.16 -3.30
N LEU A 4 5.40 -13.01 -3.95
CA LEU A 4 6.31 -12.45 -4.96
C LEU A 4 7.50 -11.72 -4.33
N THR A 5 7.30 -11.10 -3.16
CA THR A 5 8.37 -10.38 -2.45
C THR A 5 9.18 -11.28 -1.50
N GLY A 6 8.74 -12.52 -1.26
CA GLY A 6 9.37 -13.42 -0.29
C GLY A 6 9.36 -12.88 1.15
N ASP A 7 8.54 -11.86 1.41
CA ASP A 7 8.63 -11.04 2.61
C ASP A 7 7.90 -11.75 3.76
N GLU A 8 8.67 -12.52 4.51
CA GLU A 8 8.23 -13.36 5.64
C GLU A 8 8.07 -12.54 6.94
N HIS A 9 8.35 -11.23 6.90
CA HIS A 9 8.77 -10.50 8.10
C HIS A 9 7.67 -9.79 8.89
N LEU A 10 6.44 -9.68 8.38
CA LEU A 10 5.33 -9.09 9.13
C LEU A 10 4.15 -10.06 9.21
N SER A 11 3.83 -10.47 10.44
CA SER A 11 2.69 -11.35 10.70
C SER A 11 1.38 -10.65 10.35
N PRO A 12 0.34 -11.39 9.89
CA PRO A 12 -1.01 -10.84 9.74
C PRO A 12 -1.52 -10.16 11.01
N GLU A 13 -1.07 -10.65 12.16
CA GLU A 13 -1.39 -10.09 13.47
C GLU A 13 -0.86 -8.67 13.62
N PHE A 14 0.41 -8.41 13.31
CA PHE A 14 1.00 -7.07 13.39
C PHE A 14 0.21 -6.03 12.60
N ALA A 15 -0.26 -6.37 11.40
CA ALA A 15 -1.06 -5.47 10.57
C ALA A 15 -2.35 -4.98 11.27
N THR A 16 -2.84 -5.72 12.26
CA THR A 16 -4.04 -5.38 13.04
C THR A 16 -3.75 -4.86 14.44
N THR A 17 -2.58 -5.18 15.01
CA THR A 17 -2.24 -4.89 16.42
C THR A 17 -1.07 -3.94 16.59
N TRP A 18 -0.45 -3.41 15.53
CA TRP A 18 0.76 -2.58 15.61
C TRP A 18 0.70 -1.43 16.63
N ARG A 19 -0.49 -0.89 16.95
CA ARG A 19 -0.70 0.14 17.99
C ARG A 19 -0.35 -0.31 19.41
N THR A 20 -0.33 -1.61 19.68
CA THR A 20 0.03 -2.16 21.01
C THR A 20 1.53 -2.29 21.20
N TYR A 21 2.32 -2.10 20.14
CA TYR A 21 3.77 -2.19 20.18
C TYR A 21 4.39 -0.85 20.58
N ASP A 22 5.52 -0.92 21.27
CA ASP A 22 6.37 0.25 21.53
C ASP A 22 7.16 0.57 20.27
N LEU A 23 6.73 1.61 19.55
CA LEU A 23 7.28 2.06 18.27
C LEU A 23 7.79 3.48 18.44
N ASP A 24 8.91 3.79 17.79
CA ASP A 24 9.35 5.18 17.68
C ASP A 24 8.33 6.04 16.91
N ASP A 25 8.38 7.36 17.15
CA ASP A 25 7.43 8.31 16.57
C ASP A 25 7.47 8.30 15.03
N LYS A 26 8.64 8.06 14.44
CA LYS A 26 8.82 8.02 12.98
C LYS A 26 8.07 6.83 12.35
N THR A 27 8.17 5.66 12.97
CA THR A 27 7.50 4.43 12.55
C THR A 27 6.00 4.51 12.80
N ARG A 28 5.59 5.03 13.97
CA ARG A 28 4.17 5.22 14.30
C ARG A 28 3.48 6.14 13.30
N THR A 29 4.09 7.30 13.00
CA THR A 29 3.53 8.26 12.03
C THR A 29 3.38 7.66 10.64
N LEU A 30 4.36 6.86 10.18
CA LEU A 30 4.27 6.13 8.92
C LEU A 30 3.08 5.17 8.88
N LEU A 31 2.87 4.39 9.95
CA LEU A 31 1.78 3.40 10.00
C LEU A 31 0.40 4.07 10.06
N GLU A 32 0.28 5.20 10.77
CA GLU A 32 -0.95 6.01 10.78
C GLU A 32 -1.29 6.55 9.39
N TYR A 33 -0.28 7.11 8.70
CA TYR A 33 -0.43 7.56 7.32
C TYR A 33 -0.83 6.43 6.37
N ALA A 34 -0.12 5.29 6.42
CA ALA A 34 -0.41 4.14 5.55
C ALA A 34 -1.81 3.57 5.77
N GLU A 35 -2.29 3.55 7.02
CA GLU A 35 -3.66 3.16 7.36
C GLU A 35 -4.68 4.16 6.82
N LYS A 36 -4.46 5.47 7.00
CA LYS A 36 -5.35 6.52 6.47
C LYS A 36 -5.42 6.45 4.94
N LEU A 37 -4.28 6.30 4.27
CA LEU A 37 -4.20 6.13 2.81
C LEU A 37 -4.96 4.88 2.34
N THR A 38 -4.95 3.82 3.14
CA THR A 38 -5.65 2.56 2.81
C THR A 38 -7.16 2.66 3.01
N LYS A 39 -7.62 3.29 4.09
CA LYS A 39 -9.04 3.35 4.48
C LYS A 39 -9.79 4.54 3.87
N SER A 40 -9.12 5.68 3.77
CA SER A 40 -9.72 6.97 3.41
C SER A 40 -8.77 7.81 2.55
N PRO A 41 -8.33 7.32 1.37
CA PRO A 41 -7.34 8.02 0.53
C PRO A 41 -7.78 9.43 0.14
N SER A 42 -9.09 9.69 -0.01
CA SER A 42 -9.64 11.02 -0.33
C SER A 42 -9.53 12.03 0.81
N MET A 43 -9.17 11.58 2.02
CA MET A 43 -8.98 12.42 3.20
C MET A 43 -7.50 12.74 3.45
N ILE A 44 -6.58 12.25 2.61
CA ILE A 44 -5.17 12.62 2.70
C ILE A 44 -5.02 14.10 2.33
N ASP A 45 -4.31 14.84 3.17
CA ASP A 45 -4.05 16.26 3.00
C ASP A 45 -2.59 16.63 3.34
N ASP A 46 -2.27 17.92 3.22
CA ASP A 46 -0.92 18.43 3.47
C ASP A 46 -0.46 18.20 4.92
N ALA A 47 -1.39 18.13 5.89
CA ALA A 47 -1.06 17.95 7.30
C ALA A 47 -0.54 16.53 7.59
N ASP A 48 -0.98 15.53 6.82
CA ASP A 48 -0.43 14.18 6.91
C ASP A 48 1.04 14.15 6.45
N ILE A 49 1.34 14.85 5.35
CA ILE A 49 2.69 14.93 4.79
C ILE A 49 3.62 15.71 5.72
N ASP A 50 3.14 16.81 6.29
CA ASP A 50 3.89 17.62 7.26
C ASP A 50 4.16 16.86 8.56
N SER A 51 3.25 15.98 8.97
CA SER A 51 3.46 15.09 10.12
C SER A 51 4.59 14.09 9.86
N LEU A 52 4.64 13.49 8.66
CA LEU A 52 5.74 12.61 8.25
C LEU A 52 7.08 13.34 8.24
N ARG A 53 7.14 14.55 7.67
CA ARG A 53 8.34 15.40 7.68
C ARG A 53 8.80 15.70 9.09
N SER A 54 7.87 16.10 9.96
CA SER A 54 8.14 16.46 11.36
C SER A 54 8.68 15.27 12.17
N SER A 55 8.26 14.05 11.83
CA SER A 55 8.78 12.81 12.43
C SER A 55 10.13 12.35 11.86
N GLY A 56 10.68 13.05 10.86
CA GLY A 56 12.02 12.80 10.30
C GLY A 56 12.05 11.94 9.04
N TRP A 57 10.97 11.85 8.27
CA TRP A 57 10.98 11.28 6.92
C TRP A 57 11.47 12.29 5.88
N SER A 58 12.26 11.82 4.91
CA SER A 58 12.64 12.60 3.72
C SER A 58 11.54 12.57 2.67
N GLU A 59 11.57 13.51 1.71
CA GLU A 59 10.64 13.52 0.58
C GLU A 59 10.69 12.19 -0.20
N GLU A 60 11.89 11.66 -0.47
CA GLU A 60 12.01 10.34 -1.13
C GLU A 60 11.35 9.23 -0.30
N GLY A 61 11.57 9.22 1.02
CA GLY A 61 10.97 8.20 1.89
C GLY A 61 9.45 8.28 1.95
N ILE A 62 8.88 9.49 1.96
CA ILE A 62 7.42 9.71 1.90
C ILE A 62 6.87 9.21 0.56
N TYR A 63 7.55 9.52 -0.54
CA TYR A 63 7.15 9.05 -1.87
C TYR A 63 7.19 7.52 -1.96
N GLU A 64 8.29 6.89 -1.54
CA GLU A 64 8.45 5.43 -1.55
C GLU A 64 7.40 4.73 -0.68
N ALA A 65 7.16 5.23 0.53
CA ALA A 65 6.10 4.72 1.41
C ALA A 65 4.71 4.81 0.77
N THR A 66 4.41 5.94 0.13
CA THR A 66 3.13 6.17 -0.55
C THR A 66 2.96 5.23 -1.74
N ALA A 67 4.00 5.11 -2.57
CA ALA A 67 3.99 4.23 -3.73
C ALA A 67 3.82 2.76 -3.33
N LEU A 68 4.57 2.31 -2.31
CA LEU A 68 4.50 0.94 -1.81
C LEU A 68 3.12 0.63 -1.23
N THR A 69 2.60 1.50 -0.37
CA THR A 69 1.25 1.36 0.22
C THR A 69 0.18 1.29 -0.88
N SER A 70 0.30 2.16 -1.90
CA SER A 70 -0.62 2.19 -3.04
C SER A 70 -0.57 0.91 -3.89
N LEU A 71 0.63 0.36 -4.10
CA LEU A 71 0.82 -0.88 -4.84
C LEU A 71 0.20 -2.08 -4.11
N PHE A 72 0.40 -2.19 -2.79
CA PHE A 72 -0.27 -3.22 -1.97
C PHE A 72 -1.79 -3.07 -2.03
N ASN A 73 -2.28 -1.84 -2.00
CA ASN A 73 -3.70 -1.53 -2.13
C ASN A 73 -4.30 -1.95 -3.47
N LEU A 74 -3.59 -1.70 -4.58
CA LEU A 74 -4.01 -2.13 -5.91
C LEU A 74 -4.03 -3.66 -6.02
N THR A 75 -2.92 -4.30 -5.64
CA THR A 75 -2.77 -5.75 -5.76
C THR A 75 -3.79 -6.51 -4.90
N GLY A 76 -4.01 -6.08 -3.65
CA GLY A 76 -5.04 -6.67 -2.79
C GLY A 76 -6.46 -6.51 -3.34
N ARG A 77 -6.78 -5.38 -4.00
CA ARG A 77 -8.08 -5.18 -4.66
C ARG A 77 -8.24 -6.08 -5.88
N MET A 78 -7.17 -6.25 -6.67
CA MET A 78 -7.18 -7.15 -7.83
C MET A 78 -7.39 -8.60 -7.41
N GLU A 79 -6.63 -9.08 -6.41
CA GLU A 79 -6.77 -10.42 -5.83
C GLU A 79 -8.19 -10.65 -5.28
N ALA A 80 -8.72 -9.69 -4.51
CA ALA A 80 -10.06 -9.79 -3.94
C ALA A 80 -11.17 -9.82 -5.00
N ALA A 81 -11.02 -9.07 -6.09
CA ALA A 81 -12.03 -9.00 -7.15
C ALA A 81 -11.96 -10.19 -8.12
N SER A 82 -10.77 -10.69 -8.43
CA SER A 82 -10.57 -11.79 -9.36
C SER A 82 -10.69 -13.17 -8.71
N GLY A 83 -10.43 -13.26 -7.39
CA GLY A 83 -10.22 -14.53 -6.69
C GLY A 83 -8.92 -15.24 -7.08
N LEU A 84 -8.05 -14.57 -7.83
CA LEU A 84 -6.79 -15.10 -8.35
C LEU A 84 -5.61 -14.38 -7.72
N PRO A 85 -4.50 -15.08 -7.48
CA PRO A 85 -3.27 -14.44 -7.05
C PRO A 85 -2.76 -13.50 -8.17
N PRO A 86 -1.92 -12.50 -7.83
CA PRO A 86 -1.57 -11.39 -8.72
C PRO A 86 -0.68 -11.82 -9.89
N ASP A 87 -0.11 -13.02 -9.82
CA ASP A 87 0.70 -13.67 -10.86
C ASP A 87 -0.11 -14.63 -11.76
N GLU A 88 -1.40 -14.84 -11.49
CA GLU A 88 -2.27 -15.67 -12.31
C GLU A 88 -3.21 -14.81 -13.17
N VAL A 89 -2.91 -14.71 -14.47
CA VAL A 89 -3.87 -14.21 -15.45
C VAL A 89 -4.82 -15.35 -15.81
N PRO A 90 -6.16 -15.19 -15.68
CA PRO A 90 -7.09 -16.26 -16.01
C PRO A 90 -6.95 -16.68 -17.47
N ALA A 91 -6.93 -17.98 -17.73
CA ALA A 91 -6.85 -18.54 -19.08
C ALA A 91 -8.01 -17.99 -19.94
N GLY A 92 -7.67 -17.25 -21.00
CA GLY A 92 -8.64 -16.63 -21.90
C GLY A 92 -8.97 -15.16 -21.60
N ALA A 93 -8.34 -14.53 -20.60
CA ALA A 93 -8.43 -13.09 -20.42
C ALA A 93 -7.91 -12.35 -21.67
N ARG A 94 -8.77 -11.58 -22.33
CA ARG A 94 -8.39 -10.67 -23.41
C ARG A 94 -8.55 -9.24 -22.91
N MET A 95 -7.45 -8.52 -22.75
CA MET A 95 -7.53 -7.06 -22.64
C MET A 95 -8.13 -6.55 -23.95
N ARG A 96 -9.20 -5.76 -23.86
CA ARG A 96 -9.79 -5.14 -25.06
C ARG A 96 -8.71 -4.27 -25.71
N GLU A 97 -8.27 -4.65 -26.90
CA GLU A 97 -7.44 -3.79 -27.73
C GLU A 97 -8.24 -2.52 -28.03
N THR A 98 -7.82 -1.39 -27.45
CA THR A 98 -8.28 -0.08 -27.89
C THR A 98 -7.75 0.11 -29.30
N THR A 99 -8.63 -0.07 -30.29
CA THR A 99 -8.37 0.35 -31.66
C THR A 99 -8.14 1.86 -31.64
N VAL A 100 -6.88 2.29 -31.66
CA VAL A 100 -6.53 3.65 -32.04
C VAL A 100 -6.92 3.76 -33.51
N LYS A 101 -8.07 4.39 -33.78
CA LYS A 101 -8.43 4.80 -35.13
C LYS A 101 -7.51 5.97 -35.50
N SER A 102 -6.55 5.67 -36.38
CA SER A 102 -5.77 6.66 -37.13
C SER A 102 -6.67 7.50 -38.05
#